data_AF-A0A4Q0QFZ2-F1
#
_entry.id   AF-A0A4Q0QFZ2-F1
#
_cell.length_a   1.000
_cell.length_b   1.000
_cell.length_c   1.000
_cell.angle_alpha   90.00
_cell.angle_beta   90.00
_cell.angle_gamma   90.00
#
_symmetry.space_group_name_H-M   'P 1'
#
loop_
_entity.id
_entity.type
_entity.pdbx_description
1 polymer ?
#
loop_
_entity_poly.entity_id
_entity_poly.type
_entity_poly.pdbx_seq_one_letter_code
_entity_poly.pdbx_strand_id
1 'polypeptide(L)'
;MRNSTALRTSTHSTDLGALLARRSTDLILAIEDGNVLVRCQVSSAIAAAMLAPLKGKAAGQFRALPGNLVEIDAAVTLPTALQMMEAKAAIEITLH
;
A
#
# COMPACT_ATOMS: atom_id res chain seq x y z
N MET A 1 -38.14 -16.96 -15.33
CA MET A 1 -36.99 -17.86 -15.55
C MET A 1 -35.76 -16.97 -15.78
N ARG A 2 -34.81 -17.00 -14.82
CA ARG A 2 -33.44 -16.41 -14.79
C ARG A 2 -33.17 -15.05 -15.48
N ASN A 3 -33.17 -13.98 -14.67
CA ASN A 3 -32.43 -12.75 -14.96
C ASN A 3 -30.95 -12.97 -14.60
N SER A 4 -30.08 -13.09 -15.61
CA SER A 4 -28.63 -12.96 -15.41
C SER A 4 -28.28 -11.47 -15.32
N THR A 5 -28.24 -10.92 -14.11
CA THR A 5 -27.51 -9.69 -13.86
C THR A 5 -26.03 -10.04 -13.86
N ALA A 6 -25.40 -9.95 -15.03
CA ALA A 6 -23.95 -9.86 -15.10
C ALA A 6 -23.55 -8.59 -14.34
N LEU A 7 -23.08 -8.77 -13.11
CA LEU A 7 -22.49 -7.71 -12.31
C LEU A 7 -21.32 -7.18 -13.14
N ARG A 8 -21.51 -6.05 -13.81
CA ARG A 8 -20.42 -5.32 -14.46
C ARG A 8 -19.62 -4.70 -13.32
N THR A 9 -18.74 -5.51 -12.73
CA THR A 9 -17.63 -5.00 -11.94
C THR A 9 -16.83 -4.13 -12.90
N SER A 10 -17.03 -2.82 -12.79
CA SER A 10 -16.24 -1.84 -13.52
C SER A 10 -14.79 -2.08 -13.14
N THR A 11 -14.04 -2.72 -14.03
CA THR A 11 -12.59 -2.84 -13.97
C THR A 11 -11.97 -1.47 -14.24
N HIS A 12 -12.22 -0.51 -13.34
CA HIS A 12 -11.44 0.73 -13.24
C HIS A 12 -10.08 0.49 -12.57
N SER A 13 -9.69 -0.78 -12.41
CA SER A 13 -8.48 -1.25 -11.73
C SER A 13 -7.20 -1.14 -12.58
N THR A 14 -7.25 -0.69 -13.83
CA THR A 14 -6.09 -0.82 -14.74
C THR A 14 -5.33 0.48 -15.03
N ASP A 15 -5.83 1.67 -14.64
CA ASP A 15 -5.17 2.93 -15.00
C ASP A 15 -4.61 3.73 -13.81
N LEU A 16 -5.00 3.39 -12.58
CA LEU A 16 -4.49 4.10 -11.40
C LEU A 16 -2.98 3.85 -11.23
N GLY A 17 -2.51 2.61 -11.38
CA GLY A 17 -1.08 2.28 -11.28
C GLY A 17 -0.22 2.96 -12.35
N ALA A 18 -0.73 3.10 -13.58
CA ALA A 18 -0.03 3.78 -14.67
C ALA A 18 -0.02 5.31 -14.48
N LEU A 19 -1.12 5.89 -13.98
CA LEU A 19 -1.20 7.32 -13.68
C LEU A 19 -0.33 7.72 -12.49
N LEU A 20 -0.17 6.84 -11.50
CA LEU A 20 0.65 7.09 -10.31
C LEU A 20 2.15 6.90 -10.61
N ALA A 21 2.52 5.91 -11.43
CA ALA A 21 3.87 5.76 -11.97
C ALA A 21 4.29 6.99 -12.79
N ARG A 22 3.36 7.61 -13.53
CA ARG A 22 3.58 8.87 -14.27
C ARG A 22 3.72 10.09 -13.38
N ARG A 23 3.20 10.06 -12.16
CA ARG A 23 3.24 11.17 -11.20
C ARG A 23 4.34 11.03 -10.14
N SER A 24 5.22 10.03 -10.27
CA SER A 24 6.22 9.68 -9.23
C SER A 24 5.59 9.61 -7.84
N THR A 25 4.36 9.10 -7.77
CA THR A 25 3.66 8.95 -6.50
C THR A 25 4.02 7.58 -5.94
N ASP A 26 4.95 7.55 -4.98
CA ASP A 26 5.48 6.32 -4.39
C ASP A 26 4.48 5.61 -3.46
N LEU A 27 3.20 6.00 -3.44
CA LEU A 27 2.18 5.46 -2.56
C LEU A 27 0.82 5.33 -3.25
N ILE A 28 0.25 4.12 -3.17
CA ILE A 28 -1.11 3.79 -3.59
C ILE A 28 -1.89 3.36 -2.34
N LEU A 29 -3.06 3.97 -2.14
CA LEU A 29 -4.02 3.62 -1.11
C LEU A 29 -5.36 3.31 -1.77
N ALA A 30 -5.84 2.06 -1.66
CA ALA A 30 -7.19 1.69 -2.07
C ALA A 30 -7.96 1.20 -0.84
N ILE A 31 -9.15 1.75 -0.60
CA ILE A 31 -9.99 1.42 0.56
C ILE A 31 -11.27 0.77 0.05
N GLU A 32 -11.53 -0.47 0.47
CA GLU A 32 -12.73 -1.22 0.11
C GLU A 32 -13.20 -2.04 1.32
N ASP A 33 -14.48 -1.88 1.69
CA ASP A 33 -15.12 -2.62 2.80
C ASP A 33 -14.32 -2.63 4.11
N GLY A 34 -13.69 -1.49 4.46
CA GLY A 34 -12.90 -1.33 5.69
C GLY A 34 -11.47 -1.93 5.63
N ASN A 35 -11.12 -2.54 4.51
CA ASN A 35 -9.78 -2.99 4.18
C ASN A 35 -9.07 -1.94 3.33
N VAL A 36 -7.76 -1.87 3.46
CA VAL A 36 -6.89 -0.93 2.77
C VAL A 36 -5.73 -1.69 2.14
N LEU A 37 -5.53 -1.46 0.86
CA LEU A 37 -4.33 -1.86 0.15
C LEU A 37 -3.35 -0.69 0.20
N VAL A 38 -2.21 -0.89 0.84
CA VAL A 38 -1.09 0.03 0.89
C VAL A 38 0.01 -0.52 0.01
N ARG A 39 0.29 0.15 -1.11
CA ARG A 39 1.43 -0.18 -1.97
C ARG A 39 2.37 1.00 -2.11
N CYS A 40 3.62 0.84 -1.71
CA CYS A 40 4.62 1.91 -1.81
C CYS A 40 6.04 1.38 -1.99
N GLN A 41 6.92 2.20 -2.57
CA GLN A 41 8.35 1.94 -2.61
C GLN A 41 9.06 2.95 -1.73
N VAL A 42 9.79 2.46 -0.73
CA VAL A 42 10.45 3.31 0.27
C VAL A 42 11.82 2.74 0.62
N SER A 43 12.65 3.51 1.32
CA SER A 43 13.91 2.98 1.86
C SER A 43 13.64 1.88 2.88
N SER A 44 14.61 0.98 3.08
CA SER A 44 14.53 -0.10 4.07
C SER A 44 14.26 0.41 5.48
N ALA A 45 14.76 1.59 5.85
CA ALA A 45 14.50 2.22 7.15
C ALA A 45 13.04 2.65 7.30
N ILE A 46 12.48 3.32 6.28
CA ILE A 46 11.07 3.72 6.28
C ILE A 46 10.17 2.48 6.25
N ALA A 47 10.54 1.45 5.48
CA ALA A 47 9.76 0.21 5.40
C ALA A 47 9.69 -0.51 6.76
N ALA A 48 10.80 -0.58 7.50
CA ALA A 48 10.80 -1.19 8.82
C ALA A 48 9.82 -0.48 9.78
N ALA A 49 9.77 0.85 9.74
CA ALA A 49 8.83 1.63 10.53
C ALA A 49 7.37 1.43 10.08
N MET A 50 7.12 1.48 8.77
CA MET A 50 5.79 1.24 8.20
C MET A 50 5.26 -0.17 8.50
N LEU A 51 6.11 -1.18 8.58
CA LEU A 51 5.69 -2.56 8.83
C LEU A 51 5.60 -2.91 10.33
N ALA A 52 6.14 -2.07 11.22
CA ALA A 52 6.13 -2.32 12.67
C ALA A 52 4.71 -2.53 13.27
N PRO A 53 3.65 -1.78 12.87
CA PRO A 53 2.28 -2.01 13.35
C PRO A 53 1.74 -3.42 13.08
N LEU A 54 2.30 -4.14 12.11
CA LEU A 54 1.87 -5.48 11.72
C LEU A 54 2.39 -6.58 12.66
N LYS A 55 3.34 -6.26 13.57
CA LYS A 55 3.83 -7.16 14.65
C LYS A 55 4.18 -8.58 14.19
N GLY A 56 4.75 -8.74 13.00
CA GLY A 56 5.12 -10.03 12.41
C GLY A 56 4.16 -10.60 11.35
N LYS A 57 2.99 -9.99 11.14
CA LYS A 57 2.09 -10.30 10.01
C LYS A 57 2.53 -9.69 8.67
N ALA A 58 3.66 -8.99 8.67
CA ALA A 58 4.25 -8.38 7.48
C ALA A 58 4.87 -9.41 6.50
N ALA A 59 5.02 -10.67 6.90
CA ALA A 59 5.57 -11.71 6.03
C ALA A 59 4.71 -11.85 4.76
N GLY A 60 5.31 -11.65 3.58
CA GLY A 60 4.62 -11.65 2.29
C GLY A 60 3.98 -10.32 1.89
N GLN A 61 4.02 -9.29 2.75
CA GLN A 61 3.48 -7.96 2.49
C GLN A 61 4.56 -6.95 2.05
N PHE A 62 5.78 -7.42 1.82
CA PHE A 62 6.86 -6.61 1.29
C PHE A 62 7.82 -7.44 0.43
N ARG A 63 8.54 -6.75 -0.44
CA ARG A 63 9.57 -7.29 -1.31
C ARG A 63 10.80 -6.38 -1.24
N ALA A 64 11.96 -6.97 -0.99
CA ALA A 64 13.22 -6.25 -1.08
C ALA A 64 13.53 -5.92 -2.55
N LEU A 65 13.97 -4.69 -2.80
CA LEU A 65 14.42 -4.20 -4.10
C LEU A 65 15.93 -3.86 -4.04
N PRO A 66 16.61 -3.78 -5.19
CA PRO A 66 17.99 -3.30 -5.25
C PRO A 66 18.13 -1.88 -4.68
N GLY A 67 19.31 -1.55 -4.14
CA GLY A 67 19.62 -0.17 -3.72
C GLY A 67 19.00 0.25 -2.38
N ASN A 68 18.84 -0.67 -1.42
CA ASN A 68 18.23 -0.42 -0.10
C ASN A 68 16.78 0.06 -0.16
N LEU A 69 16.08 -0.30 -1.23
CA LEU A 69 14.65 -0.04 -1.40
C LEU A 69 13.83 -1.27 -1.02
N VAL A 70 12.60 -1.02 -0.59
CA VAL A 70 11.61 -2.03 -0.26
C VAL A 70 10.29 -1.60 -0.87
N GLU A 71 9.68 -2.53 -1.60
CA GLU A 71 8.28 -2.40 -2.00
C GLU A 71 7.41 -3.00 -0.91
N ILE A 72 6.49 -2.22 -0.36
CA ILE A 72 5.41 -2.68 0.50
C ILE A 72 4.20 -2.92 -0.37
N ASP A 73 3.53 -4.04 -0.14
CA ASP A 73 2.27 -4.42 -0.77
C ASP A 73 1.42 -5.12 0.30
N ALA A 74 0.75 -4.30 1.12
CA ALA A 74 0.10 -4.74 2.34
C ALA A 74 -1.42 -4.57 2.25
N ALA A 75 -2.15 -5.66 2.47
CA ALA A 75 -3.59 -5.64 2.69
C ALA A 75 -3.86 -5.61 4.20
N VAL A 76 -4.33 -4.47 4.70
CA VAL A 76 -4.48 -4.18 6.13
C VAL A 76 -5.83 -3.54 6.41
N THR A 77 -6.20 -3.39 7.69
CA THR A 77 -7.39 -2.62 8.05
C THR A 77 -7.12 -1.12 7.98
N LEU A 78 -8.16 -0.30 7.85
CA LEU A 78 -8.01 1.16 7.83
C LEU A 78 -7.22 1.74 9.03
N PRO A 79 -7.48 1.33 10.30
CA PRO A 79 -6.69 1.81 11.43
C PRO A 79 -5.21 1.45 11.31
N THR A 80 -4.90 0.26 10.79
CA THR A 80 -3.51 -0.16 10.58
C THR A 80 -2.87 0.65 9.46
N ALA A 81 -3.55 0.88 8.32
CA ALA A 81 -3.02 1.73 7.25
C ALA A 81 -2.67 3.14 7.74
N LEU A 82 -3.52 3.74 8.57
CA LEU A 82 -3.25 5.05 9.19
C LEU A 82 -1.97 5.01 10.04
N GLN A 83 -1.80 3.99 10.88
CA GLN A 83 -0.56 3.81 11.66
C GLN A 83 0.68 3.65 10.78
N MET A 84 0.56 2.93 9.66
CA MET A 84 1.67 2.78 8.70
C MET A 84 2.04 4.13 8.06
N MET A 85 1.03 4.95 7.73
CA MET A 85 1.22 6.27 7.15
C MET A 85 1.83 7.28 8.13
N GLU A 86 1.39 7.26 9.38
CA GLU A 86 2.00 8.07 10.45
C GLU A 86 3.45 7.67 10.70
N ALA A 87 3.75 6.37 10.72
CA ALA A 87 5.12 5.87 10.85
C ALA A 87 6.02 6.32 9.69
N LYS A 88 5.50 6.32 8.46
CA LYS A 88 6.20 6.87 7.29
C LYS A 88 6.55 8.34 7.52
N ALA A 89 5.55 9.17 7.83
CA ALA A 89 5.72 10.60 8.01
C ALA A 89 6.71 10.95 9.14
N ALA A 90 6.65 10.24 10.27
CA ALA A 90 7.56 10.46 11.39
C ALA A 90 9.03 10.22 11.02
N ILE A 91 9.31 9.19 10.22
CA ILE A 91 10.67 8.89 9.76
C ILE A 91 11.12 9.87 8.68
N GLU A 92 10.24 10.26 7.76
CA GLU A 92 10.57 11.25 6.72
C GLU A 92 10.96 12.61 7.32
N ILE A 93 10.30 13.05 8.40
CA ILE A 93 10.65 14.25 9.17
C ILE A 93 12.01 14.11 9.86
N THR A 94 12.37 12.90 10.28
CA THR A 94 13.64 12.66 11.00
C THR A 94 14.84 12.58 10.04
N LEU A 95 14.60 12.27 8.76
CA LEU A 95 15.62 12.08 7.73
C LEU A 95 15.90 13.34 6.89
N HIS A 96 15.07 14.39 7.01
CA HIS A 96 15.23 15.69 6.35
C HIS A 96 15.63 16.77 7.36
#